data_AF-A0A5N6TI99-F1
#
_entry.id   AF-A0A5N6TI99-F1
#
_cell.length_a   1.000
_cell.length_b   1.000
_cell.length_c   1.000
_cell.angle_alpha   90.00
_cell.angle_beta   90.00
_cell.angle_gamma   90.00
#
_symmetry.space_group_name_H-M   'P 1'
#
loop_
_entity.id
_entity.type
_entity.pdbx_description
1 polymer ?
#
loop_
_entity_poly.entity_id
_entity_poly.type
_entity_poly.pdbx_seq_one_letter_code
_entity_poly.pdbx_strand_id
1 'polypeptide(L)'
;MSSVASLGQTDKWLRVFLDALAPAPCTMSIVFPTDDEIRRSLNGYGSGGSIHMKVQSAAQQRQLQYMRPYLAHWAGDRESDAGKQDAGRRRAAPHVKSYIRFCDEKMDSVDWAMVTSANLSTQAWGAAVNAAGEVRICSYEIGVVVWPQLYSAAAMVPTFKADCPPSTTDSVDGVIGLRMPYDLPLTPYKEDDAPWCATASHTEPDWLGQTWTV
;
A
#
# COMPACT_ATOMS: atom_id res chain seq x y z
N MET A 1 -2.46 0.60 -1.29
CA MET A 1 -3.33 0.19 -2.42
C MET A 1 -4.80 0.30 -2.01
N SER A 2 -5.76 0.24 -2.95
CA SER A 2 -7.18 0.47 -2.64
C SER A 2 -8.06 -0.77 -2.72
N SER A 3 -7.55 -1.90 -3.18
CA SER A 3 -8.28 -3.17 -3.15
C SER A 3 -7.33 -4.35 -2.96
N VAL A 4 -7.80 -5.35 -2.22
CA VAL A 4 -7.19 -6.66 -2.04
C VAL A 4 -8.23 -7.70 -2.39
N ALA A 5 -7.99 -8.44 -3.47
CA ALA A 5 -8.89 -9.52 -3.90
C ALA A 5 -8.77 -10.75 -3.00
N SER A 6 -9.63 -11.74 -3.21
CA SER A 6 -9.44 -13.06 -2.61
C SER A 6 -8.30 -13.80 -3.31
N LEU A 7 -7.19 -14.00 -2.60
CA LEU A 7 -5.94 -14.59 -3.10
C LEU A 7 -5.81 -16.09 -2.76
N GLY A 8 -6.71 -16.62 -1.94
CA GLY A 8 -6.73 -18.02 -1.51
C GLY A 8 -6.75 -18.16 0.01
N GLN A 9 -6.79 -19.40 0.50
CA GLN A 9 -6.76 -19.69 1.94
C GLN A 9 -5.34 -19.86 2.49
N THR A 10 -4.34 -19.82 1.62
CA THR A 10 -2.91 -19.97 1.92
C THR A 10 -2.14 -18.84 1.26
N ASP A 11 -0.97 -18.53 1.79
CA ASP A 11 -0.08 -17.48 1.28
C ASP A 11 0.65 -17.84 -0.03
N LYS A 12 0.44 -19.03 -0.62
CA LYS A 12 1.16 -19.53 -1.80
C LYS A 12 1.26 -18.52 -2.94
N TRP A 13 0.15 -17.92 -3.38
CA TRP A 13 0.20 -16.92 -4.45
C TRP A 13 0.87 -15.63 -4.00
N LEU A 14 0.59 -15.19 -2.76
CA LEU A 14 1.18 -13.96 -2.22
C LEU A 14 2.70 -14.06 -2.12
N ARG A 15 3.25 -15.21 -1.68
CA ARG A 15 4.71 -15.43 -1.66
C ARG A 15 5.33 -15.32 -3.04
N VAL A 16 4.77 -16.04 -4.03
CA VAL A 16 5.25 -15.97 -5.42
C VAL A 16 5.21 -14.54 -5.95
N PHE A 17 4.14 -13.80 -5.65
CA PHE A 17 4.02 -12.41 -6.04
C PHE A 17 5.07 -11.52 -5.37
N LEU A 18 5.28 -11.65 -4.06
CA LEU A 18 6.27 -10.90 -3.31
C LEU A 18 7.71 -11.22 -3.77
N ASP A 19 8.02 -12.50 -3.99
CA ASP A 19 9.34 -12.96 -4.49
C ASP A 19 9.65 -12.36 -5.87
N ALA A 20 8.63 -12.17 -6.72
CA ALA A 20 8.79 -11.52 -8.02
C ALA A 20 9.11 -10.02 -7.92
N LEU A 21 8.72 -9.35 -6.84
CA LEU A 21 9.05 -7.93 -6.59
C LEU A 21 10.45 -7.76 -6.00
N ALA A 22 10.92 -8.73 -5.23
CA ALA A 22 12.25 -8.71 -4.63
C ALA A 22 12.81 -10.15 -4.48
N PRO A 23 13.75 -10.57 -5.33
CA PRO A 23 14.27 -11.94 -5.34
C PRO A 23 15.23 -12.28 -4.18
N ALA A 24 15.39 -11.40 -3.19
CA ALA A 24 16.24 -11.58 -2.01
C ALA A 24 15.40 -11.39 -0.73
N PRO A 25 15.84 -11.92 0.44
CA PRO A 25 15.14 -11.70 1.69
C PRO A 25 14.98 -10.20 1.94
N CYS A 26 13.74 -9.72 1.93
CA CYS A 26 13.41 -8.34 2.22
C CYS A 26 12.18 -8.25 3.10
N THR A 27 12.13 -7.22 3.92
CA THR A 27 10.94 -6.88 4.68
C THR A 27 9.86 -6.39 3.72
N MET A 28 8.69 -7.01 3.76
CA MET A 28 7.56 -6.70 2.89
C MET A 28 6.45 -6.02 3.68
N SER A 29 5.82 -5.02 3.08
CA SER A 29 4.68 -4.32 3.70
C SER A 29 3.60 -4.01 2.67
N ILE A 30 2.35 -4.13 3.09
CA ILE A 30 1.13 -3.90 2.33
C ILE A 30 0.38 -2.78 3.05
N VAL A 31 0.46 -1.57 2.50
CA VAL A 31 -0.26 -0.42 3.03
C VAL A 31 -1.73 -0.49 2.59
N PHE A 32 -2.62 -0.69 3.57
CA PHE A 32 -4.07 -0.73 3.39
C PHE A 32 -4.74 -0.05 4.60
N PRO A 33 -5.81 0.76 4.41
CA PRO A 33 -6.39 1.51 5.51
C PRO A 33 -7.19 0.60 6.47
N THR A 34 -7.14 0.93 7.76
CA THR A 34 -8.05 0.34 8.75
C THR A 34 -9.46 0.94 8.65
N ASP A 35 -10.42 0.31 9.32
CA ASP A 35 -11.77 0.86 9.49
C ASP A 35 -11.76 2.25 10.16
N ASP A 36 -10.96 2.42 11.19
CA ASP A 36 -10.77 3.70 11.88
C ASP A 36 -10.14 4.77 10.99
N GLU A 37 -9.20 4.41 10.14
CA GLU A 37 -8.58 5.36 9.20
C GLU A 37 -9.57 5.84 8.13
N ILE A 38 -10.47 4.96 7.68
CA ILE A 38 -11.59 5.35 6.81
C ILE A 38 -12.59 6.24 7.56
N ARG A 39 -12.99 5.84 8.76
CA ARG A 39 -13.90 6.62 9.62
C ARG A 39 -13.38 8.03 9.91
N ARG A 40 -12.06 8.20 10.09
CA ARG A 40 -11.41 9.51 10.30
C ARG A 40 -10.98 10.22 9.00
N SER A 41 -11.25 9.65 7.83
CA SER A 41 -10.85 10.25 6.54
C SER A 41 -11.68 11.49 6.17
N LEU A 42 -11.22 12.30 5.23
CA LEU A 42 -11.86 13.56 4.80
C LEU A 42 -13.30 13.43 4.32
N ASN A 43 -13.76 12.25 3.91
CA ASN A 43 -15.15 11.99 3.54
C ASN A 43 -15.83 10.99 4.49
N GLY A 44 -15.23 10.73 5.65
CA GLY A 44 -15.69 9.73 6.60
C GLY A 44 -15.84 8.36 5.93
N TYR A 45 -16.90 7.64 6.29
CA TYR A 45 -17.18 6.33 5.65
C TYR A 45 -17.44 6.42 4.14
N GLY A 46 -17.82 7.60 3.62
CA GLY A 46 -17.98 7.82 2.17
C GLY A 46 -16.72 7.50 1.37
N SER A 47 -15.53 7.72 1.94
CA SER A 47 -14.25 7.32 1.32
C SER A 47 -14.14 5.81 1.09
N GLY A 48 -14.75 5.02 1.98
CA GLY A 48 -14.64 3.57 1.98
C GLY A 48 -15.36 2.87 0.83
N GLY A 49 -16.28 3.56 0.14
CA GLY A 49 -17.04 3.00 -0.98
C GLY A 49 -16.17 2.58 -2.18
N SER A 50 -14.95 3.13 -2.31
CA SER A 50 -13.98 2.80 -3.37
C SER A 50 -12.80 1.96 -2.89
N ILE A 51 -12.86 1.45 -1.64
CA ILE A 51 -11.78 0.69 -1.01
C ILE A 51 -12.32 -0.67 -0.59
N HIS A 52 -11.66 -1.73 -1.07
CA HIS A 52 -12.25 -3.08 -1.02
C HIS A 52 -11.29 -4.13 -0.50
N MET A 53 -11.61 -4.68 0.67
CA MET A 53 -11.11 -5.98 1.10
C MET A 53 -12.27 -6.68 1.78
N LYS A 54 -12.53 -7.94 1.41
CA LYS A 54 -13.58 -8.74 2.04
C LYS A 54 -12.96 -9.60 3.12
N VAL A 55 -13.56 -9.64 4.31
CA VAL A 55 -13.05 -10.39 5.48
C VAL A 55 -14.10 -11.29 6.14
N GLN A 56 -15.28 -11.43 5.54
CA GLN A 56 -16.45 -12.02 6.22
C GLN A 56 -16.48 -13.55 6.15
N SER A 57 -16.08 -14.15 5.03
CA SER A 57 -16.08 -15.62 4.90
C SER A 57 -14.87 -16.24 5.60
N ALA A 58 -14.99 -17.51 6.03
CA ALA A 58 -13.88 -18.24 6.65
C ALA A 58 -12.61 -18.28 5.78
N ALA A 59 -12.76 -18.35 4.45
CA ALA A 59 -11.63 -18.30 3.53
C ALA A 59 -10.92 -16.93 3.55
N GLN A 60 -11.68 -15.84 3.62
CA GLN A 60 -11.15 -14.49 3.70
C GLN A 60 -10.53 -14.19 5.07
N GLN A 61 -11.04 -14.78 6.14
CA GLN A 61 -10.43 -14.70 7.47
C GLN A 61 -9.08 -15.42 7.51
N ARG A 62 -8.96 -16.61 6.91
CA ARG A 62 -7.66 -17.30 6.72
C ARG A 62 -6.70 -16.45 5.89
N GLN A 63 -7.21 -15.77 4.87
CA GLN A 63 -6.42 -14.81 4.10
C GLN A 63 -5.90 -13.67 4.96
N LEU A 64 -6.77 -13.02 5.73
CA LEU A 64 -6.37 -11.95 6.64
C LEU A 64 -5.30 -12.44 7.63
N GLN A 65 -5.45 -13.65 8.16
CA GLN A 65 -4.50 -14.24 9.10
C GLN A 65 -3.09 -14.35 8.52
N TYR A 66 -2.92 -14.90 7.32
CA TYR A 66 -1.58 -15.00 6.73
C TYR A 66 -1.06 -13.66 6.18
N MET A 67 -1.95 -12.72 5.85
CA MET A 67 -1.57 -11.39 5.36
C MET A 67 -1.16 -10.43 6.48
N ARG A 68 -1.65 -10.65 7.71
CA ARG A 68 -1.50 -9.71 8.83
C ARG A 68 -0.05 -9.28 9.11
N PRO A 69 0.98 -10.15 9.06
CA PRO A 69 2.37 -9.74 9.26
C PRO A 69 2.89 -8.71 8.25
N TYR A 70 2.23 -8.60 7.08
CA TYR A 70 2.60 -7.64 6.05
C TYR A 70 1.77 -6.35 6.13
N LEU A 71 0.65 -6.31 6.86
CA LEU A 71 -0.25 -5.15 6.84
C LEU A 71 0.34 -3.96 7.60
N ALA A 72 0.27 -2.80 6.95
CA ALA A 72 0.71 -1.53 7.51
C ALA A 72 -0.39 -0.48 7.30
N HIS A 73 -0.49 0.42 8.27
CA HIS A 73 -1.45 1.53 8.31
C HIS A 73 -1.26 2.51 7.15
N TRP A 74 -2.35 3.13 6.71
CA TRP A 74 -2.29 4.23 5.74
C TRP A 74 -1.87 5.55 6.39
N ALA A 75 -2.48 5.90 7.53
CA ALA A 75 -2.18 7.10 8.30
C ALA A 75 -1.15 6.81 9.41
N GLY A 76 -1.33 5.71 10.12
CA GLY A 76 -0.41 5.24 11.18
C GLY A 76 -0.29 6.18 12.38
N ASP A 77 -1.21 7.13 12.55
CA ASP A 77 -1.09 8.23 13.54
C ASP A 77 -1.79 7.95 14.87
N ARG A 78 -1.89 6.67 15.23
CA ARG A 78 -2.36 6.23 16.56
C ARG A 78 -1.22 6.15 17.58
N GLU A 79 0.03 6.19 17.13
CA GLU A 79 1.22 6.25 17.98
C GLU A 79 1.88 7.63 17.90
N SER A 80 3.04 7.79 18.54
CA SER A 80 3.79 9.04 18.49
C SER A 80 4.19 9.39 17.05
N ASP A 81 3.92 10.64 16.64
CA ASP A 81 4.41 11.20 15.37
C ASP A 81 5.93 11.51 15.41
N ALA A 82 6.62 11.25 16.54
CA ALA A 82 8.04 11.50 16.67
C ALA A 82 8.85 10.69 15.66
N GLY A 83 9.57 11.39 14.77
CA GLY A 83 10.40 10.78 13.74
C GLY A 83 9.65 10.41 12.45
N LYS A 84 8.35 10.68 12.35
CA LYS A 84 7.60 10.46 11.10
C LYS A 84 7.80 11.58 10.09
N GLN A 85 8.04 11.20 8.86
CA GLN A 85 8.02 12.05 7.69
C GLN A 85 6.60 12.08 7.11
N ASP A 86 5.92 13.21 7.29
CA ASP A 86 4.51 13.38 6.92
C ASP A 86 4.34 13.67 5.42
N ALA A 87 3.69 12.77 4.69
CA ALA A 87 3.37 12.90 3.27
C ALA A 87 2.25 13.90 2.96
N GLY A 88 1.52 14.35 3.98
CA GLY A 88 0.44 15.33 3.92
C GLY A 88 -0.91 14.74 3.50
N ARG A 89 -1.07 13.41 3.55
CA ARG A 89 -2.24 12.69 2.99
C ARG A 89 -2.89 11.70 3.94
N ARG A 90 -2.53 11.72 5.23
CA ARG A 90 -3.05 10.78 6.25
C ARG A 90 -4.59 10.71 6.34
N ARG A 91 -5.31 11.78 5.98
CA ARG A 91 -6.80 11.82 5.97
C ARG A 91 -7.40 11.66 4.57
N ALA A 92 -6.60 11.68 3.52
CA ALA A 92 -7.06 11.40 2.17
C ALA A 92 -7.00 9.88 1.94
N ALA A 93 -8.15 9.22 1.89
CA ALA A 93 -8.20 7.77 1.74
C ALA A 93 -7.54 7.32 0.42
N PRO A 94 -6.79 6.21 0.41
CA PRO A 94 -5.99 5.84 -0.74
C PRO A 94 -6.83 5.26 -1.88
N HIS A 95 -6.80 5.91 -3.04
CA HIS A 95 -7.14 5.27 -4.31
C HIS A 95 -5.92 5.01 -5.22
N VAL A 96 -4.74 5.49 -4.82
CA VAL A 96 -3.47 5.21 -5.51
C VAL A 96 -2.98 3.79 -5.24
N LYS A 97 -2.36 3.17 -6.25
CA LYS A 97 -1.66 1.89 -6.11
C LYS A 97 -0.20 2.14 -6.48
N SER A 98 0.66 1.94 -5.49
CA SER A 98 2.09 2.06 -5.64
C SER A 98 2.77 0.81 -5.11
N TYR A 99 3.86 0.42 -5.78
CA TYR A 99 4.78 -0.61 -5.35
C TYR A 99 6.14 0.06 -5.31
N ILE A 100 6.79 0.07 -4.14
CA ILE A 100 8.01 0.84 -3.91
C ILE A 100 9.00 -0.08 -3.23
N ARG A 101 10.21 -0.17 -3.78
CA ARG A 101 11.32 -0.87 -3.15
C ARG A 101 12.32 0.13 -2.62
N PHE A 102 12.44 0.17 -1.30
CA PHE A 102 13.50 0.92 -0.62
C PHE A 102 14.80 0.12 -0.60
N CYS A 103 15.92 0.83 -0.55
CA CYS A 103 17.24 0.20 -0.47
C CYS A 103 17.44 -0.54 0.87
N ASP A 104 16.87 -0.02 1.96
CA ASP A 104 16.99 -0.58 3.31
C ASP A 104 15.77 -0.25 4.21
N GLU A 105 15.86 -0.65 5.48
CA GLU A 105 14.82 -0.43 6.50
C GLU A 105 14.66 1.04 6.92
N LYS A 106 15.63 1.91 6.66
CA LYS A 106 15.51 3.35 6.95
C LYS A 106 14.58 4.02 5.97
N MET A 107 14.41 3.43 4.79
CA MET A 107 13.54 3.93 3.73
C MET A 107 13.90 5.35 3.26
N ASP A 108 15.17 5.74 3.32
CA ASP A 108 15.68 7.05 2.88
C ASP A 108 16.20 7.06 1.43
N SER A 109 16.23 5.89 0.78
CA SER A 109 16.59 5.72 -0.63
C SER A 109 15.72 4.66 -1.30
N VAL A 110 15.46 4.84 -2.60
CA VAL A 110 14.54 4.03 -3.39
C VAL A 110 15.24 3.41 -4.60
N ASP A 111 15.21 2.08 -4.69
CA ASP A 111 15.73 1.32 -5.83
C ASP A 111 14.84 1.52 -7.07
N TRP A 112 13.53 1.32 -6.88
CA TRP A 112 12.53 1.52 -7.91
C TRP A 112 11.16 1.79 -7.29
N ALA A 113 10.31 2.46 -8.05
CA ALA A 113 8.91 2.67 -7.71
C ALA A 113 8.03 2.48 -8.94
N MET A 114 6.82 2.00 -8.71
CA MET A 114 5.80 1.86 -9.73
C MET A 114 4.50 2.48 -9.23
N VAL A 115 3.89 3.32 -10.06
CA VAL A 115 2.50 3.76 -9.89
C VAL A 115 1.67 3.10 -10.97
N THR A 116 0.56 2.48 -10.59
CA THR A 116 -0.23 1.62 -11.49
C THR A 116 -1.72 1.66 -11.14
N SER A 117 -2.56 1.15 -12.04
CA SER A 117 -3.96 0.82 -11.74
C SER A 117 -4.10 -0.50 -10.97
N ALA A 118 -3.10 -1.39 -11.05
CA ALA A 118 -3.14 -2.75 -10.53
C ALA A 118 -3.17 -2.83 -8.99
N ASN A 119 -4.32 -3.26 -8.46
CA ASN A 119 -4.46 -3.67 -7.06
C ASN A 119 -3.80 -5.04 -6.80
N LEU A 120 -3.71 -5.45 -5.52
CA LEU A 120 -3.25 -6.78 -5.16
C LEU A 120 -4.32 -7.82 -5.49
N SER A 121 -4.27 -8.34 -6.71
CA SER A 121 -5.18 -9.36 -7.20
C SER A 121 -4.55 -10.24 -8.27
N THR A 122 -5.00 -11.48 -8.32
CA THR A 122 -4.67 -12.44 -9.39
C THR A 122 -5.24 -12.00 -10.75
N GLN A 123 -6.30 -11.20 -10.77
CA GLN A 123 -6.87 -10.70 -12.03
C GLN A 123 -5.97 -9.63 -12.69
N ALA A 124 -5.35 -8.78 -11.87
CA ALA A 124 -4.44 -7.73 -12.31
C ALA A 124 -3.03 -8.26 -12.64
N TRP A 125 -2.47 -9.11 -11.75
CA TRP A 125 -1.08 -9.56 -11.84
C TRP A 125 -0.90 -10.96 -12.44
N GLY A 126 -2.00 -11.68 -12.65
CA GLY A 126 -1.98 -13.06 -13.11
C GLY A 126 -2.14 -14.07 -11.98
N ALA A 127 -2.86 -15.15 -12.26
CA ALA A 127 -2.96 -16.30 -11.37
C ALA A 127 -1.67 -17.16 -11.41
N ALA A 128 -1.62 -18.20 -10.56
CA ALA A 128 -0.54 -19.18 -10.62
C ALA A 128 -0.47 -19.85 -12.01
N VAL A 129 0.75 -20.22 -12.42
CA VAL A 129 1.02 -20.94 -13.67
C VAL A 129 0.17 -22.22 -13.72
N ASN A 130 -0.59 -22.40 -14.81
CA ASN A 130 -1.42 -23.59 -15.00
C ASN A 130 -0.59 -24.80 -15.48
N ALA A 131 -1.23 -25.96 -15.65
CA ALA A 131 -0.55 -27.18 -16.09
C ALA A 131 0.09 -27.07 -17.49
N ALA A 132 -0.34 -26.10 -18.31
CA ALA A 132 0.22 -25.82 -19.63
C ALA A 132 1.36 -24.79 -19.60
N GLY A 133 1.76 -24.29 -18.41
CA GLY A 133 2.81 -23.28 -18.28
C GLY A 133 2.33 -21.84 -18.48
N GLU A 134 1.02 -21.60 -18.49
CA GLU A 134 0.44 -20.29 -18.80
C GLU A 134 0.02 -19.53 -17.53
N VAL A 135 0.18 -18.20 -17.56
CA VAL A 135 -0.34 -17.27 -16.55
C VAL A 135 -1.57 -16.56 -17.11
N ARG A 136 -2.71 -16.70 -16.42
CA ARG A 136 -3.95 -16.04 -16.82
C ARG A 136 -4.09 -14.69 -16.13
N ILE A 137 -4.11 -13.62 -16.91
CA ILE A 137 -4.45 -12.25 -16.50
C ILE A 137 -5.87 -11.93 -17.01
N CYS A 138 -6.70 -11.31 -16.16
CA CYS A 138 -8.11 -11.08 -16.44
C CYS A 138 -8.50 -9.60 -16.51
N SER A 139 -7.57 -8.69 -16.18
CA SER A 139 -7.79 -7.24 -16.20
C SER A 139 -6.80 -6.54 -17.14
N TYR A 140 -7.24 -5.43 -17.72
CA TYR A 140 -6.34 -4.48 -18.35
C TYR A 140 -5.81 -3.53 -17.28
N GLU A 141 -4.49 -3.51 -17.11
CA GLU A 141 -3.83 -2.67 -16.12
C GLU A 141 -2.67 -1.94 -16.79
N ILE A 142 -2.36 -0.73 -16.33
CA ILE A 142 -1.22 0.05 -16.80
C ILE A 142 -0.53 0.73 -15.63
N GLY A 143 0.79 0.81 -15.70
CA GLY A 143 1.61 1.54 -14.74
C GLY A 143 2.90 2.03 -15.36
N VAL A 144 3.56 2.91 -14.63
CA VAL A 144 4.89 3.43 -14.98
C VAL A 144 5.84 3.03 -13.87
N VAL A 145 6.96 2.41 -14.25
CA VAL A 145 8.07 2.09 -13.36
C VAL A 145 9.15 3.16 -13.53
N VAL A 146 9.64 3.69 -12.42
CA VAL A 146 10.72 4.68 -12.36
C VAL A 146 11.82 4.17 -11.43
N TRP A 147 13.06 4.48 -11.78
CA TRP A 147 14.27 4.14 -11.04
C TRP A 147 15.36 5.16 -11.36
N PRO A 148 16.44 5.29 -10.56
CA PRO A 148 17.43 6.36 -10.74
C PRO A 148 18.07 6.40 -12.14
N GLN A 149 18.51 5.24 -12.64
CA GLN A 149 19.23 5.14 -13.91
C GLN A 149 18.36 5.50 -15.13
N LEU A 150 17.02 5.46 -15.02
CA LEU A 150 16.12 5.94 -16.07
C LEU A 150 16.36 7.41 -16.41
N TYR A 151 16.79 8.20 -15.42
CA TYR A 151 17.03 9.64 -15.54
C TYR A 151 18.52 10.02 -15.51
N SER A 152 19.43 9.03 -15.63
CA SER A 152 20.86 9.23 -15.36
C SER A 152 21.13 9.82 -13.96
N ALA A 153 20.24 9.55 -13.00
CA ALA A 153 20.38 9.98 -11.62
C ALA A 153 21.23 8.98 -10.84
N ALA A 154 22.08 9.49 -9.95
CA ALA A 154 22.85 8.72 -8.98
C ALA A 154 21.96 8.09 -7.91
N ALA A 155 20.89 8.77 -7.49
CA ALA A 155 19.98 8.27 -6.45
C ALA A 155 18.54 8.77 -6.64
N MET A 156 17.59 8.01 -6.09
CA MET A 156 16.20 8.41 -5.91
C MET A 156 15.88 8.36 -4.41
N VAL A 157 15.29 9.44 -3.89
CA VAL A 157 15.01 9.60 -2.46
C VAL A 157 13.54 9.94 -2.25
N PRO A 158 12.90 9.50 -1.16
CA PRO A 158 11.53 9.91 -0.84
C PRO A 158 11.47 11.41 -0.55
N THR A 159 10.40 12.06 -1.01
CA THR A 159 10.10 13.45 -0.71
C THR A 159 8.72 13.59 -0.11
N PHE A 160 8.59 14.55 0.81
CA PHE A 160 7.41 14.75 1.65
C PHE A 160 6.99 16.20 1.53
N LYS A 161 5.70 16.43 1.27
CA LYS A 161 5.13 17.79 1.08
C LYS A 161 5.75 18.64 -0.05
N ALA A 162 6.84 18.21 -0.68
CA ALA A 162 7.50 18.83 -1.83
C ALA A 162 7.78 17.80 -2.95
N ASP A 163 7.95 18.26 -4.19
CA ASP A 163 8.16 17.39 -5.35
C ASP A 163 9.65 17.09 -5.61
N CYS A 164 10.53 17.98 -5.17
CA CYS A 164 11.97 17.81 -5.22
C CYS A 164 12.55 17.60 -3.82
N PRO A 165 13.69 16.89 -3.69
CA PRO A 165 14.45 16.87 -2.45
C PRO A 165 14.83 18.32 -2.06
N PRO A 166 15.01 18.62 -0.76
CA PRO A 166 15.47 19.93 -0.35
C PRO A 166 16.80 20.24 -1.05
N SER A 167 16.91 21.43 -1.62
CA SER A 167 18.16 21.93 -2.22
C SER A 167 19.22 22.01 -1.13
N THR A 168 20.07 20.99 -1.05
CA THR A 168 21.36 21.14 -0.39
C THR A 168 22.19 22.07 -1.28
N THR A 169 22.96 22.97 -0.66
CA THR A 169 23.76 24.01 -1.34
C THR A 169 24.83 23.46 -2.29
N ASP A 170 24.97 22.14 -2.38
CA ASP A 170 25.70 21.44 -3.40
C ASP A 170 24.68 20.71 -4.27
N SER A 171 24.41 21.26 -5.45
CA SER A 171 23.66 20.58 -6.51
C SER A 171 24.39 19.29 -6.86
N VAL A 172 24.06 18.20 -6.18
CA VAL A 172 24.43 16.88 -6.63
C VAL A 172 23.60 16.64 -7.88
N ASP A 173 24.20 16.93 -9.04
CA ASP A 173 23.67 16.52 -10.33
C ASP A 173 23.28 15.04 -10.22
N GLY A 174 21.97 14.76 -10.31
CA GLY A 174 21.46 13.39 -10.31
C GLY A 174 20.85 12.84 -9.02
N VAL A 175 20.24 13.65 -8.14
CA VAL A 175 19.27 13.11 -7.15
C VAL A 175 17.85 13.48 -7.56
N ILE A 176 16.99 12.47 -7.71
CA ILE A 176 15.57 12.66 -8.02
C ILE A 176 14.69 12.38 -6.79
N GLY A 177 13.62 13.16 -6.64
CA GLY A 177 12.64 12.97 -5.58
C GLY A 177 11.50 12.05 -6.00
N LEU A 178 11.13 11.10 -5.13
CA LEU A 178 9.90 10.33 -5.25
C LEU A 178 8.89 10.87 -4.24
N ARG A 179 7.83 11.52 -4.73
CA ARG A 179 6.78 12.05 -3.86
C ARG A 179 6.02 10.93 -3.17
N MET A 180 6.18 10.82 -1.85
CA MET A 180 5.60 9.73 -1.09
C MET A 180 4.07 9.88 -0.94
N PRO A 181 3.28 8.80 -1.14
CA PRO A 181 1.84 8.84 -0.95
C PRO A 181 1.41 8.65 0.52
N TYR A 182 2.27 8.07 1.36
CA TYR A 182 2.03 7.77 2.77
C TYR A 182 3.25 8.14 3.62
N ASP A 183 3.05 8.24 4.92
CA ASP A 183 4.08 8.63 5.88
C ASP A 183 5.13 7.51 6.07
N LEU A 184 6.37 7.90 6.36
CA LEU A 184 7.45 6.98 6.71
C LEU A 184 8.04 7.31 8.10
N PRO A 185 8.59 6.34 8.85
CA PRO A 185 8.53 4.89 8.57
C PRO A 185 7.10 4.36 8.67
N LEU A 186 6.85 3.20 8.04
CA LEU A 186 5.54 2.54 8.08
C LEU A 186 5.18 2.11 9.50
N THR A 187 3.89 2.17 9.83
CA THR A 187 3.35 1.63 11.09
C THR A 187 2.69 0.28 10.81
N PRO A 188 3.22 -0.84 11.34
CA PRO A 188 2.59 -2.15 11.22
C PRO A 188 1.21 -2.17 11.90
N TYR A 189 0.32 -3.02 11.40
CA TYR A 189 -0.94 -3.32 12.07
C TYR A 189 -0.69 -3.99 13.43
N LYS A 190 -1.55 -3.69 14.41
CA LYS A 190 -1.64 -4.37 15.71
C LYS A 190 -2.57 -5.58 15.62
N GLU A 191 -2.62 -6.33 16.72
CA GLU A 191 -3.44 -7.54 16.83
C GLU A 191 -4.95 -7.25 16.74
N ASP A 192 -5.37 -6.08 17.20
CA ASP A 192 -6.77 -5.63 17.20
C ASP A 192 -7.16 -4.82 15.96
N ASP A 193 -6.20 -4.41 15.12
CA ASP A 193 -6.51 -3.64 13.92
C ASP A 193 -7.25 -4.46 12.87
N ALA A 194 -8.36 -3.92 12.37
CA ALA A 194 -9.14 -4.48 11.29
C ALA A 194 -8.95 -3.67 10.00
N PRO A 195 -8.65 -4.31 8.85
CA PRO A 195 -8.65 -3.60 7.59
C PRO A 195 -10.08 -3.15 7.25
N TRP A 196 -10.20 -2.03 6.53
CA TRP A 196 -11.51 -1.60 6.05
C TRP A 196 -12.19 -2.67 5.19
N CYS A 197 -13.44 -2.98 5.53
CA CYS A 197 -14.29 -3.90 4.79
C CYS A 197 -15.63 -3.23 4.49
N ALA A 198 -15.79 -2.74 3.26
CA ALA A 198 -17.01 -2.07 2.80
C ALA A 198 -18.27 -2.94 2.86
N THR A 199 -18.14 -4.27 2.96
CA THR A 199 -19.27 -5.20 3.10
C THR A 199 -19.57 -5.58 4.55
N ALA A 200 -18.86 -5.00 5.53
CA ALA A 200 -19.17 -5.12 6.95
C ALA A 200 -19.83 -3.82 7.45
N SER A 201 -20.69 -3.92 8.47
CA SER A 201 -21.31 -2.76 9.11
C SER A 201 -20.40 -2.17 10.20
N HIS A 202 -20.29 -0.85 10.23
CA HIS A 202 -19.51 -0.05 11.18
C HIS A 202 -20.43 0.96 11.85
N THR A 203 -20.75 0.72 13.12
CA THR A 203 -21.77 1.47 13.87
C THR A 203 -21.21 2.66 14.65
N GLU A 204 -19.90 2.74 14.84
CA GLU A 204 -19.27 3.93 15.42
C GLU A 204 -19.39 5.09 14.41
N PRO A 205 -19.95 6.25 14.79
CA PRO A 205 -20.03 7.39 13.88
C PRO A 205 -18.66 7.87 13.40
N ASP A 206 -18.59 8.28 12.15
CA ASP A 206 -17.49 9.09 11.64
C ASP A 206 -17.60 10.53 12.15
N TRP A 207 -16.62 11.36 11.79
CA TRP A 207 -16.59 12.77 12.21
C TRP A 207 -17.69 13.62 11.55
N LEU A 208 -18.41 13.09 10.55
CA LEU A 208 -19.61 13.67 9.94
C LEU A 208 -20.91 13.15 10.59
N GLY A 209 -20.81 12.34 11.64
CA GLY A 209 -21.95 11.74 12.33
C GLY A 209 -22.62 10.61 11.57
N GLN A 210 -21.99 10.07 10.51
CA GLN A 210 -22.53 8.97 9.71
C GLN A 210 -22.02 7.62 10.21
N THR A 211 -22.83 6.57 10.02
CA THR A 211 -22.42 5.18 10.19
C THR A 211 -22.40 4.48 8.83
N TRP A 212 -21.71 3.35 8.72
CA TRP A 212 -21.72 2.53 7.51
C TRP A 212 -22.47 1.24 7.76
N THR A 213 -23.66 1.09 7.19
CA THR A 213 -24.49 -0.11 7.35
C THR A 213 -24.79 -0.71 5.98
N VAL A 214 -24.64 -2.03 5.87
CA VAL A 214 -24.83 -2.82 4.65
C VAL A 214 -25.86 -3.93 4.86
#